data_AF-A0A925XXW9-F1
#
_entry.id   AF-A0A925XXW9-F1
#
_cell.length_a   1.000
_cell.length_b   1.000
_cell.length_c   1.000
_cell.angle_alpha   90.00
_cell.angle_beta   90.00
_cell.angle_gamma   90.00
#
_symmetry.space_group_name_H-M   'P 1'
#
loop_
_entity.id
_entity.type
_entity.pdbx_description
1 polymer ?
#
loop_
_entity_poly.entity_id
_entity_poly.type
_entity_poly.pdbx_seq_one_letter_code
_entity_poly.pdbx_strand_id
1 'polypeptide(L)'
;LALQQVVVQLAEALVHEAPPELREVLEFSASQARGHRDVIACFGRHPHRNAILGRESTPAELEHLASGKLVHTRSMEDWQKQGTASTALTRTEGQSALTA
;
A
#
# COMPACT_ATOMS: atom_id res chain seq x y z
N LEU A 1 8.38 -14.09 3.59
CA LEU A 1 7.04 -13.63 4.04
C LEU A 1 7.11 -12.87 5.37
N ALA A 2 7.68 -13.43 6.44
CA ALA A 2 7.74 -12.77 7.76
C ALA A 2 8.28 -11.32 7.74
N LEU A 3 9.37 -11.06 7.02
CA LEU A 3 9.91 -9.70 6.90
C LEU A 3 8.93 -8.71 6.23
N GLN A 4 8.17 -9.16 5.22
CA GLN A 4 7.16 -8.32 4.59
C GLN A 4 6.01 -8.02 5.55
N GLN A 5 5.66 -8.96 6.42
CA GLN A 5 4.66 -8.74 7.46
C GLN A 5 5.10 -7.65 8.45
N VAL A 6 6.38 -7.66 8.85
CA VAL A 6 6.94 -6.61 9.72
C VAL A 6 6.89 -5.25 9.03
N VAL A 7 7.24 -5.17 7.74
CA VAL A 7 7.16 -3.91 6.98
C VAL A 7 5.73 -3.38 6.93
N VAL A 8 4.74 -4.25 6.71
CA VAL A 8 3.32 -3.87 6.74
C VAL A 8 2.92 -3.33 8.11
N GLN A 9 3.27 -4.03 9.19
CA GLN A 9 2.95 -3.61 10.56
C GLN A 9 3.56 -2.24 10.91
N LEU A 10 4.83 -2.01 10.54
CA LEU A 10 5.50 -0.73 10.76
C LEU A 10 4.85 0.40 9.94
N ALA A 11 4.49 0.15 8.68
CA ALA A 11 3.83 1.15 7.84
C ALA A 11 2.44 1.51 8.38
N GLU A 12 1.69 0.53 8.88
CA GLU A 12 0.37 0.75 9.48
C GLU A 12 0.46 1.49 10.82
N ALA A 13 1.47 1.20 11.64
CA ALA A 13 1.74 1.97 12.86
C ALA A 13 2.04 3.44 12.55
N LEU A 14 2.84 3.72 11.51
CA LEU A 14 3.13 5.09 11.08
C LEU A 14 1.86 5.83 10.62
N VAL A 15 0.95 5.16 9.93
CA VAL A 15 -0.36 5.75 9.55
C VAL A 15 -1.18 6.10 10.79
N HIS A 16 -1.20 5.21 11.78
CA HIS A 16 -1.97 5.41 13.01
C HIS A 16 -1.45 6.61 13.82
N GLU A 17 -0.14 6.75 13.93
CA GLU A 17 0.53 7.83 14.67
C GLU A 17 0.66 9.14 13.87
N ALA A 18 0.31 9.12 12.58
CA ALA A 18 0.52 10.25 11.69
C ALA A 18 -0.31 11.49 12.09
N PRO A 19 0.27 12.71 12.02
CA PRO A 19 -0.52 13.93 12.00
C PRO A 19 -1.39 13.97 10.72
N PRO A 20 -2.55 14.67 10.74
CA PRO A 20 -3.51 14.67 9.62
C PRO A 20 -2.89 15.02 8.27
N GLU A 21 -1.91 15.92 8.23
CA GLU A 21 -1.26 16.43 7.03
C GLU A 21 -0.39 15.37 6.34
N LEU A 22 0.09 14.36 7.09
CA LEU A 22 0.93 13.28 6.56
C LEU A 22 0.16 11.97 6.34
N ARG A 23 -1.08 11.88 6.81
CA ARG A 23 -1.82 10.61 6.82
C ARG A 23 -2.02 10.04 5.41
N GLU A 24 -2.30 10.90 4.43
CA GLU A 24 -2.55 10.45 3.06
C GLU A 24 -1.30 9.81 2.41
N VAL A 25 -0.14 10.46 2.50
CA VAL A 25 1.10 9.93 1.94
C VAL A 25 1.56 8.66 2.67
N LEU A 26 1.30 8.58 3.98
CA LEU A 26 1.61 7.39 4.77
C LEU A 26 0.65 6.23 4.47
N GLU A 27 -0.63 6.50 4.21
CA GLU A 27 -1.59 5.49 3.74
C GLU A 27 -1.21 4.94 2.36
N PHE A 28 -0.78 5.82 1.45
CA PHE A 28 -0.21 5.40 0.19
C PHE A 28 0.99 4.48 0.41
N SER A 29 1.94 4.86 1.28
CA SER A 29 3.10 4.02 1.64
C SER A 29 2.68 2.65 2.23
N ALA A 30 1.70 2.62 3.14
CA ALA A 30 1.18 1.38 3.70
C ALA A 30 0.53 0.48 2.63
N SER A 31 -0.16 1.07 1.64
CA SER A 31 -0.70 0.34 0.50
C SER A 31 0.38 -0.32 -0.37
N GLN A 32 1.56 0.32 -0.47
CA GLN A 32 2.71 -0.23 -1.17
C GLN A 32 3.30 -1.41 -0.39
N ALA A 33 3.45 -1.29 0.93
CA ALA A 33 3.91 -2.38 1.79
C ALA A 33 3.01 -3.62 1.66
N ARG A 34 1.69 -3.45 1.72
CA ARG A 34 0.70 -4.52 1.51
C ARG A 34 0.87 -5.17 0.12
N GLY A 35 1.00 -4.36 -0.92
CA GLY A 35 1.25 -4.85 -2.28
C GLY A 35 2.53 -5.70 -2.41
N HIS A 36 3.64 -5.26 -1.81
CA HIS A 36 4.88 -6.04 -1.83
C HIS A 36 4.75 -7.36 -1.08
N ARG A 37 4.07 -7.35 0.07
CA ARG A 37 3.76 -8.55 0.86
C ARG A 37 2.96 -9.54 0.02
N ASP A 38 1.94 -9.09 -0.69
CA ASP A 38 1.07 -9.97 -1.49
C ASP A 38 1.80 -10.57 -2.69
N VAL A 39 2.63 -9.80 -3.38
CA VAL A 39 3.50 -10.34 -4.45
C VAL A 39 4.41 -11.44 -3.91
N ILE A 40 5.04 -11.22 -2.75
CA ILE A 40 5.90 -12.23 -2.12
C ILE A 40 5.10 -13.42 -1.60
N ALA A 41 3.88 -13.22 -1.11
CA ALA A 41 3.00 -14.32 -0.67
C ALA A 41 2.57 -15.20 -1.85
N CYS A 42 2.27 -14.60 -3.01
CA CYS A 42 1.84 -15.33 -4.20
C CYS A 42 2.99 -16.04 -4.92
N PHE A 43 4.13 -15.37 -5.10
CA PHE A 43 5.22 -15.85 -5.97
C PHE A 43 6.50 -16.25 -5.22
N GLY A 44 6.60 -15.94 -3.92
CA GLY A 44 7.82 -16.14 -3.14
C GLY A 44 9.00 -15.20 -3.49
N ARG A 45 8.85 -14.41 -4.56
CA ARG A 45 9.85 -13.48 -5.12
C ARG A 45 9.18 -12.32 -5.84
N HIS A 46 9.96 -11.40 -6.40
CA HIS A 46 9.46 -10.30 -7.21
C HIS A 46 9.64 -10.61 -8.71
N PRO A 47 8.57 -10.96 -9.46
CA PRO A 47 8.71 -11.42 -10.84
C PRO A 47 9.35 -10.41 -11.80
N HIS A 48 9.18 -9.11 -11.55
CA HIS A 48 9.78 -8.05 -12.38
C HIS A 48 11.32 -8.08 -12.37
N ARG A 49 11.93 -8.74 -11.39
CA ARG A 49 13.38 -8.91 -11.28
C ARG A 49 13.89 -10.22 -11.89
N ASN A 50 13.01 -11.07 -12.43
CA ASN A 50 13.42 -12.38 -12.91
C ASN A 50 14.44 -12.27 -14.04
N ALA A 51 14.18 -11.45 -15.06
CA ALA A 51 15.07 -11.29 -16.21
C ALA A 51 16.46 -10.80 -15.83
N ILE A 52 16.56 -9.76 -15.00
CA ILE A 52 17.86 -9.19 -14.57
C ILE A 52 18.64 -10.13 -13.63
N LEU A 53 17.96 -11.05 -12.96
CA LEU A 53 18.56 -12.07 -12.09
C LEU A 53 18.79 -13.42 -12.81
N GLY A 54 18.54 -13.50 -14.12
CA GLY A 54 18.70 -14.74 -14.90
C GLY A 54 17.72 -15.86 -14.53
N ARG A 55 16.53 -15.51 -14.02
CA ARG A 55 15.49 -16.47 -13.63
C ARG A 55 14.42 -16.57 -14.70
N GLU A 56 13.97 -17.80 -14.96
CA GLU A 56 12.79 -18.04 -15.80
C GLU A 56 11.51 -17.72 -15.03
N SER A 57 10.57 -17.04 -15.69
CA SER A 57 9.25 -16.71 -15.14
C SER A 57 8.26 -17.85 -15.41
N THR A 58 7.41 -18.16 -14.44
CA THR A 58 6.30 -19.10 -14.62
C THR A 58 5.16 -18.45 -15.44
N PRO A 59 4.21 -19.23 -16.00
CA PRO A 59 3.04 -18.67 -16.69
C PRO A 59 2.25 -17.66 -15.84
N ALA A 60 2.01 -17.98 -14.56
CA ALA A 60 1.32 -17.06 -13.64
C ALA A 60 2.11 -15.77 -13.38
N GLU A 61 3.44 -15.86 -13.32
CA GLU A 61 4.30 -14.68 -13.21
C GLU A 61 4.24 -13.83 -14.49
N LEU A 62 4.21 -14.45 -15.68
CA LEU A 62 4.10 -13.75 -16.96
C LEU A 62 2.76 -13.02 -17.09
N GLU A 63 1.64 -13.65 -16.69
CA GLU A 63 0.33 -13.01 -16.64
C GLU A 63 0.32 -11.81 -15.68
N HIS A 64 0.94 -11.96 -14.50
CA HIS A 64 1.07 -10.85 -13.55
C HIS A 64 1.88 -9.69 -14.14
N LEU A 65 3.00 -9.96 -14.81
CA LEU A 65 3.83 -8.95 -15.46
C LEU A 65 3.07 -8.25 -16.60
N ALA A 66 2.35 -9.01 -17.42
CA ALA A 66 1.55 -8.48 -18.53
C ALA A 66 0.41 -7.57 -18.06
N SER A 67 -0.11 -7.78 -16.84
CA SER A 67 -1.15 -6.91 -16.27
C SER A 67 -0.70 -5.47 -16.00
N GLY A 68 0.62 -5.23 -15.92
CA GLY A 68 1.19 -3.91 -15.60
C GLY A 68 0.93 -3.41 -14.18
N LYS A 69 0.25 -4.19 -13.33
CA LYS A 69 -0.12 -3.82 -11.94
C LYS A 69 1.04 -4.04 -10.96
N LEU A 70 2.20 -3.48 -11.28
CA LEU A 70 3.42 -3.62 -10.48
C LEU A 70 3.43 -2.59 -9.34
N VAL A 71 3.82 -3.02 -8.14
CA VAL A 71 3.78 -2.15 -6.96
C VAL A 71 4.66 -0.91 -7.14
N HIS A 72 5.84 -1.06 -7.75
CA HIS A 72 6.80 0.04 -7.95
C HIS A 72 6.44 1.00 -9.09
N THR A 73 5.39 0.74 -9.86
CA THR A 73 4.93 1.63 -10.94
C THR A 73 3.63 2.36 -10.58
N ARG A 74 3.10 2.14 -9.37
CA ARG A 74 1.90 2.83 -8.90
C ARG A 74 2.20 4.31 -8.64
N SER A 75 1.24 5.17 -9.00
CA SER A 75 1.26 6.59 -8.64
C SER A 75 0.26 6.89 -7.53
N MET A 76 0.49 7.98 -6.79
CA MET A 76 -0.48 8.48 -5.81
C MET A 76 -1.79 8.88 -6.50
N GLU A 77 -1.71 9.48 -7.68
CA GLU A 77 -2.88 9.89 -8.45
C GLU A 77 -3.78 8.70 -8.81
N ASP A 78 -3.18 7.60 -9.29
CA ASP A 78 -3.93 6.40 -9.63
C ASP A 78 -4.51 5.72 -8.38
N TRP A 79 -3.78 5.74 -7.26
CA TRP A 79 -4.24 5.18 -5.98
C TRP A 79 -5.42 5.97 -5.41
N GLN A 80 -5.39 7.30 -5.48
CA GLN A 80 -6.51 8.16 -5.09
C GLN A 80 -7.77 7.85 -5.91
N LYS A 81 -7.62 7.67 -7.23
CA LYS A 81 -8.73 7.30 -8.14
C LYS A 81 -9.35 5.94 -7.82
N GLN A 82 -8.62 5.03 -7.17
CA GLN A 82 -9.11 3.71 -6.77
C GLN A 82 -9.96 3.73 -5.48
N GLY A 83 -10.08 4.90 -4.83
CA GLY A 83 -10.96 5.13 -3.68
C GLY A 83 -10.23 4.97 -2.34
N THR A 84 -10.04 6.08 -1.64
CA THR A 84 -9.59 6.11 -0.25
C THR A 84 -10.73 5.64 0.68
N ALA A 85 -10.82 4.34 0.94
CA ALA A 85 -11.76 3.79 1.93
C ALA A 85 -11.35 4.12 3.40
N SER A 86 -10.49 5.12 3.64
CA SER A 86 -9.94 5.47 4.95
C SER A 86 -10.02 6.98 5.21
N THR A 87 -11.17 7.61 4.95
CA THR A 87 -11.44 8.98 5.41
C THR A 87 -12.88 9.08 5.91
N ALA A 88 -13.22 8.35 6.97
CA ALA A 88 -14.53 8.46 7.62
C ALA A 88 -14.45 8.30 9.15
N LEU A 89 -13.44 8.85 9.83
CA LEU A 89 -13.41 8.93 11.30
C LEU A 89 -12.69 10.19 11.81
N THR A 90 -13.09 11.38 11.35
CA THR A 90 -12.96 12.63 12.13
C THR A 90 -14.11 13.58 11.78
N ARG A 91 -15.34 13.18 12.12
CA ARG A 91 -16.40 14.15 12.45
C ARG A 91 -16.66 14.00 13.94
N THR A 92 -15.73 14.52 14.73
CA THR A 92 -15.98 14.70 16.17
C THR A 92 -17.06 15.78 16.28
N GLU A 93 -18.27 15.33 16.59
CA GLU A 93 -19.30 16.17 17.17
C GLU A 93 -18.70 16.90 18.39
N GLY A 94 -18.69 18.22 18.32
CA GLY A 94 -18.03 19.06 19.30
C GLY A 94 -18.31 20.53 19.09
N GLN A 95 -19.50 20.91 18.60
CA GLN A 95 -19.99 22.27 18.79
C GLN A 95 -20.58 22.34 20.20
N SER A 96 -19.69 22.59 21.15
CA SER A 96 -20.04 22.89 22.53
C SER A 96 -20.94 24.12 22.57
N ALA A 97 -22.03 24.00 23.33
CA ALA A 97 -22.79 25.11 23.84
C ALA A 97 -21.86 26.11 24.54
N LEU A 98 -22.04 27.41 24.29
CA LEU A 98 -21.80 28.57 25.16
C LEU A 98 -21.40 29.80 24.32
N THR A 99 -22.38 30.65 24.03
CA THR A 99 -22.20 32.11 24.13
C THR A 99 -23.57 32.76 24.27
N ALA A 100 -23.78 33.32 25.47
CA ALA A 100 -24.66 34.43 25.87
C ALA A 100 -26.15 34.39 25.49
#